data_AF-A0A0A9CE45-F1
#
_entry.id   AF-A0A0A9CE45-F1
#
_cell.length_a   1.000
_cell.length_b   1.000
_cell.length_c   1.000
_cell.angle_alpha   90.00
_cell.angle_beta   90.00
_cell.angle_gamma   90.00
#
_symmetry.space_group_name_H-M   'P 1'
#
loop_
_entity.id
_entity.type
_entity.pdbx_description
1 polymer ?
#
loop_
_entity_poly.entity_id
_entity_poly.type
_entity_poly.pdbx_seq_one_letter_code
_entity_poly.pdbx_strand_id
1 'polypeptide(L)' 'MHPFNIRTSYKAIEGPKWAPYPQAQRMEPGRPRSTRLQGDMDAADAVDGLRKCRLCQQPGHDRRTCPTRQ' A
#
# COMPACT_ATOMS: atom_id res chain seq x y z
N MET A 1 -23.50 37.10 3.38
CA MET A 1 -22.66 35.89 3.55
C MET A 1 -21.22 36.35 3.69
N HIS A 2 -20.68 36.39 4.91
CA HIS A 2 -19.31 36.83 5.14
C HIS A 2 -18.38 35.63 4.95
N PRO A 3 -17.37 35.71 4.06
CA PRO A 3 -16.46 34.60 3.86
C PRO A 3 -15.62 34.40 5.13
N PHE A 4 -15.65 33.18 5.67
CA PHE A 4 -14.78 32.75 6.76
C PHE A 4 -13.33 32.75 6.25
N ASN A 5 -12.65 33.89 6.42
CA ASN A 5 -11.24 34.05 6.09
C ASN A 5 -10.41 33.41 7.21
N ILE A 6 -10.38 32.09 7.26
CA ILE A 6 -9.44 31.33 8.09
C ILE A 6 -8.05 31.48 7.46
N ARG A 7 -7.43 32.65 7.68
CA ARG A 7 -5.98 32.79 7.61
C ARG A 7 -5.42 31.78 8.60
N THR A 8 -4.92 30.65 8.10
CA THR A 8 -4.23 29.65 8.90
C THR A 8 -2.88 30.22 9.32
N SER A 9 -2.87 31.12 10.30
CA SER A 9 -1.66 31.68 10.90
C SER A 9 -1.05 30.71 11.91
N TYR A 10 -0.96 29.42 11.57
CA TYR A 10 -0.20 28.51 12.40
C TYR A 10 1.27 28.88 12.27
N LYS A 11 1.90 29.18 13.40
CA LYS A 11 3.35 29.31 13.46
C LYS A 11 3.95 27.94 13.15
N ALA A 12 4.98 27.89 12.31
CA ALA A 12 5.76 26.67 12.16
C ALA A 12 6.29 26.28 13.54
N ILE A 13 6.02 25.04 13.98
CA ILE A 13 6.54 24.55 15.24
C ILE A 13 8.04 24.32 15.05
N GLU A 14 8.84 25.22 15.57
CA GLU A 14 10.30 25.05 15.68
C GLU A 14 10.57 24.12 16.88
N GLY A 15 10.46 22.82 16.63
CA GLY A 15 10.68 21.77 17.62
C GLY A 15 11.72 20.76 17.15
N PRO A 16 12.39 20.05 18.09
CA PRO A 16 13.28 18.97 17.71
C PRO A 16 12.50 17.94 16.89
N LYS A 17 13.00 17.64 15.70
CA LYS A 17 12.43 16.59 14.86
C LYS A 17 12.60 15.27 15.60
N TRP A 18 11.50 14.69 16.06
CA TRP A 18 11.51 13.36 16.69
C TRP A 18 12.06 12.35 15.69
N ALA A 19 13.32 11.97 15.89
CA ALA A 19 13.99 10.92 15.15
C ALA A 19 14.12 9.70 16.05
N PRO A 20 13.91 8.48 15.52
CA PRO A 20 14.26 7.27 16.25
C PRO A 20 15.72 7.32 16.72
N TYR A 21 15.98 6.84 17.93
CA TYR A 21 17.33 6.71 18.47
C TYR A 21 18.27 6.02 17.46
N PRO A 22 19.56 6.38 17.40
CA PRO A 22 20.51 5.79 16.46
C PRO A 22 20.49 4.25 16.43
N GLN A 23 20.38 3.60 17.59
CA GLN A 23 20.30 2.14 17.70
C GLN A 23 18.96 1.53 17.23
N ALA A 24 17.91 2.33 17.11
CA ALA A 24 16.60 1.90 16.63
C ALA A 24 16.43 2.12 15.11
N GLN A 25 17.44 2.69 14.45
CA GLN A 25 17.43 2.89 13.00
C GLN A 25 17.68 1.55 12.30
N ARG A 26 16.89 1.26 11.26
CA ARG A 26 17.18 0.10 10.40
C ARG A 26 18.36 0.45 9.50
N MET A 27 19.33 -0.46 9.44
CA MET A 27 20.52 -0.34 8.58
C MET A 27 20.25 -0.87 7.16
N GLU A 28 19.33 -1.81 7.02
CA GLU A 28 19.01 -2.45 5.74
C GLU A 28 18.15 -1.54 4.85
N PRO A 29 18.54 -1.31 3.59
CA PRO A 29 17.76 -0.51 2.65
C PRO A 29 16.51 -1.24 2.19
N GLY A 30 15.46 -0.46 1.88
CA GLY A 30 14.22 -0.97 1.30
C GLY A 30 13.10 -1.28 2.29
N ARG A 31 12.02 -1.88 1.78
CA ARG A 31 10.84 -2.21 2.59
C ARG A 31 11.18 -3.39 3.51
N PRO A 32 10.86 -3.33 4.82
CA PRO A 32 11.02 -4.48 5.68
C PRO A 32 10.24 -5.66 5.10
N ARG A 33 10.86 -6.84 5.09
CA ARG A 33 10.19 -8.08 4.69
C ARG A 33 8.95 -8.22 5.57
N SER A 34 7.78 -8.27 4.94
CA SER A 34 6.55 -8.57 5.68
C SER A 34 6.62 -10.02 6.13
N THR A 35 6.68 -10.26 7.42
CA THR A 35 6.47 -11.58 8.05
C THR A 35 4.98 -11.89 8.23
N ARG A 36 4.12 -11.32 7.37
CA ARG A 36 2.69 -11.56 7.47
C ARG A 36 2.44 -13.05 7.23
N LEU A 37 1.95 -13.73 8.27
CA LEU A 37 1.42 -15.08 8.16
C LEU A 37 0.04 -14.98 7.49
N GLN A 38 -0.21 -15.81 6.49
CA GLN A 38 -1.48 -15.91 5.79
C GLN A 38 -2.53 -16.44 6.80
N GLY A 39 -3.60 -15.69 7.05
CA GLY A 39 -4.70 -16.13 7.92
C GLY A 39 -5.84 -16.79 7.15
N ASP A 40 -6.87 -17.26 7.87
CA ASP A 40 -8.03 -17.94 7.25
C ASP A 40 -8.84 -17.02 6.31
N MET A 41 -8.93 -15.72 6.62
CA MET A 41 -9.52 -14.73 5.71
C MET A 41 -8.73 -14.57 4.41
N ASP A 42 -7.40 -14.71 4.47
CA ASP A 42 -6.52 -14.64 3.30
C ASP A 42 -6.49 -15.98 2.51
N ALA A 43 -7.01 -17.07 3.09
CA ALA A 43 -7.13 -18.36 2.43
C ALA A 43 -8.33 -18.40 1.48
N ALA A 44 -9.42 -17.70 1.79
CA ALA A 44 -10.56 -17.56 0.87
C ALA A 44 -10.15 -16.94 -0.47
N ASP A 45 -9.28 -15.92 -0.44
CA ASP A 45 -8.67 -15.31 -1.62
C ASP A 45 -7.71 -16.25 -2.37
N ALA A 46 -7.23 -17.32 -1.70
CA ALA A 46 -6.32 -18.31 -2.26
C ALA A 46 -7.03 -19.55 -2.84
N VAL A 47 -8.22 -19.91 -2.33
CA VAL A 47 -8.98 -21.10 -2.79
C VAL A 47 -9.74 -20.81 -4.10
N ASP A 48 -10.22 -19.57 -4.30
CA ASP A 48 -10.64 -19.07 -5.64
C ASP A 48 -9.43 -18.73 -6.55
N GLY A 49 -8.21 -19.04 -6.09
CA GLY A 49 -6.93 -18.41 -6.41
C GLY A 49 -6.28 -18.70 -7.76
N LEU A 50 -6.99 -19.23 -8.77
CA LEU A 50 -6.50 -18.99 -10.13
C LEU A 50 -6.85 -17.55 -10.48
N ARG A 51 -5.86 -16.66 -10.31
CA ARG A 51 -5.93 -15.25 -10.72
C ARG A 51 -6.61 -15.19 -12.09
N LYS A 52 -7.86 -14.74 -12.09
CA LYS A 52 -8.61 -14.54 -13.32
C LYS A 52 -7.99 -13.37 -14.05
N CYS A 53 -7.84 -13.51 -15.35
CA CYS A 53 -7.36 -12.43 -16.18
C CYS A 53 -8.27 -11.21 -16.01
N ARG A 54 -7.72 -10.05 -15.62
CA ARG A 54 -8.51 -8.82 -15.39
C ARG A 54 -9.26 -8.29 -16.63
N LEU A 55 -8.95 -8.81 -17.83
CA LEU A 55 -9.63 -8.42 -19.08
C LEU A 55 -10.83 -9.32 -19.36
N CYS A 56 -10.61 -10.63 -19.44
CA CYS A 56 -11.64 -11.59 -19.87
C CYS A 56 -12.22 -12.43 -18.72
N GLN A 57 -11.74 -12.23 -17.49
CA GLN A 57 -12.14 -12.93 -16.26
C GLN A 57 -11.94 -14.46 -16.32
N GLN A 58 -11.22 -14.98 -17.32
CA GLN A 58 -10.88 -16.39 -17.41
C GLN A 58 -9.57 -16.71 -16.69
N PRO A 59 -9.48 -17.90 -16.05
CA PRO A 59 -8.27 -18.35 -15.37
C PRO A 59 -7.17 -18.77 -16.36
N GLY A 60 -5.94 -18.94 -15.88
CA GLY A 60 -4.83 -19.56 -16.63
C GLY A 60 -3.91 -18.58 -17.38
N HIS A 61 -4.21 -17.28 -17.36
CA HIS A 61 -3.35 -16.27 -17.96
C HIS A 61 -3.52 -14.90 -17.28
N ASP A 62 -2.50 -14.05 -17.40
CA ASP A 62 -2.54 -12.68 -16.93
C ASP A 62 -2.99 -11.71 -18.02
N ARG A 63 -3.33 -10.48 -17.65
CA ARG A 63 -3.69 -9.40 -18.59
C ARG A 63 -2.69 -9.27 -19.75
N ARG A 64 -1.39 -9.49 -19.49
CA ARG A 64 -0.31 -9.34 -20.50
C ARG A 64 -0.40 -10.37 -21.63
N THR A 65 -0.83 -11.59 -21.32
CA THR A 65 -0.92 -12.74 -22.23
C THR A 65 -2.36 -13.05 -22.63
N CYS A 66 -3.30 -12.12 -22.39
CA CYS A 66 -4.71 -12.32 -22.68
C CYS A 66 -4.97 -12.34 -24.19
N PRO A 67 -5.66 -13.36 -24.73
CA PRO A 67 -5.97 -13.45 -26.16
C PRO A 67 -6.96 -12.37 -26.62
N THR A 68 -7.76 -11.84 -25.70
CA THR A 68 -8.71 -10.75 -25.98
C THR A 68 -8.03 -9.37 -25.93
N ARG A 69 -6.75 -9.30 -25.56
CA ARG A 69 -5.98 -8.05 -25.55
C ARG A 69 -5.56 -7.72 -26.97
N GLN A 70 -6.51 -7.24 -27.77
CA GLN A 70 -6.22 -6.51 -29.01
C GLN A 70 -5.95 -5.03 -28.69
#